data_AF-A0A936XLC4-F1
#
_entry.id   AF-A0A936XLC4-F1
#
_cell.length_a   1.000
_cell.length_b   1.000
_cell.length_c   1.000
_cell.angle_alpha   90.00
_cell.angle_beta   90.00
_cell.angle_gamma   90.00
#
_symmetry.space_group_name_H-M   'P 1'
#
loop_
_entity.id
_entity.type
_entity.pdbx_description
1 polymer ?
#
loop_
_entity_poly.entity_id
_entity_poly.type
_entity_poly.pdbx_seq_one_letter_code
_entity_poly.pdbx_strand_id
1 'polypeptide(L)'
;MKRIRIICMIALMIICTNVRANNIIISNITSVTGSGFVQLQFDLSWENSWRSSINYDAAWVFFKFKDLDGTWRHLNLTNANNAISAGFAISVPGDLTGAMVFRNTLSSGTVTLTGVKVGVTNLPGSFDIKGFALEMVQMPATDQYYLGDGETGTYYENGVSGLPFLVASSTLTMGVLAGNCNDGIQNGALATGFPVGYNASGSIYMMKHEVSQAAYRDFLNCLTYDQQITRTAAAPNSAAGTLAIGLIAKEKRYKNFHFRGE
;
A
#
# COMPACT_ATOMS: atom_id res chain seq x y z
N MET A 1 -31.70 -1.76 33.88
CA MET A 1 -30.75 -0.95 33.07
C MET A 1 -29.44 -1.67 32.72
N LYS A 2 -28.72 -2.34 33.65
CA LYS A 2 -27.43 -3.02 33.34
C LYS A 2 -27.56 -4.15 32.29
N ARG A 3 -28.64 -4.94 32.35
CA ARG A 3 -28.91 -6.04 31.38
C ARG A 3 -29.21 -5.54 29.96
N ILE A 4 -29.92 -4.43 29.84
CA ILE A 4 -30.21 -3.77 28.54
C ILE A 4 -28.91 -3.25 27.89
N ARG A 5 -28.00 -2.66 28.68
CA ARG A 5 -26.69 -2.20 28.18
C ARG A 5 -25.80 -3.35 27.67
N ILE A 6 -25.83 -4.50 28.35
CA ILE A 6 -25.08 -5.70 27.92
C ILE A 6 -25.66 -6.28 26.63
N ILE A 7 -26.98 -6.34 26.51
CA ILE A 7 -27.65 -6.80 25.29
C ILE A 7 -27.37 -5.85 24.12
N CYS A 8 -27.38 -4.53 24.34
CA CYS A 8 -27.02 -3.56 23.31
C CYS A 8 -25.54 -3.65 22.88
N MET A 9 -24.61 -3.92 23.79
CA MET A 9 -23.18 -4.14 23.44
C MET A 9 -22.97 -5.43 22.64
N ILE A 10 -23.65 -6.52 23.00
CA ILE A 10 -23.57 -7.80 22.26
C ILE A 10 -24.22 -7.65 20.88
N ALA A 11 -25.35 -6.96 20.78
CA ALA A 11 -26.00 -6.65 19.50
C ALA A 11 -25.10 -5.76 18.61
N LEU A 12 -24.37 -4.80 19.19
CA LEU A 12 -23.44 -3.94 18.45
C LEU A 12 -22.21 -4.72 17.94
N MET A 13 -21.70 -5.70 18.70
CA MET A 13 -20.61 -6.58 18.25
C MET A 13 -21.04 -7.56 17.15
N ILE A 14 -22.33 -7.94 17.10
CA ILE A 14 -22.89 -8.82 16.07
C ILE A 14 -23.15 -8.07 14.75
N ILE A 15 -23.31 -6.73 14.79
CA ILE A 15 -23.50 -5.88 13.60
C ILE A 15 -22.17 -5.53 12.90
N CYS A 16 -21.02 -5.84 13.51
CA CYS A 16 -19.71 -5.73 12.86
C CYS A 16 -19.44 -6.89 11.88
N THR A 17 -20.39 -7.22 11.01
CA THR A 17 -20.14 -8.18 9.94
C THR A 17 -19.27 -7.55 8.87
N ASN A 18 -18.01 -7.99 8.84
CA ASN A 18 -17.17 -8.02 7.65
C ASN A 18 -17.02 -6.67 6.92
N VAL A 19 -16.29 -5.72 7.53
CA VAL A 19 -15.49 -4.79 6.70
C VAL A 19 -14.38 -5.66 6.09
N ARG A 20 -14.70 -6.37 5.00
CA ARG A 20 -13.67 -7.10 4.26
C ARG A 20 -12.90 -6.04 3.49
N ALA A 21 -11.57 -6.06 3.63
CA ALA A 21 -10.72 -5.69 2.50
C ALA A 21 -11.24 -6.39 1.22
N ASN A 22 -10.91 -5.96 0.01
CA ASN A 22 -11.47 -6.62 -1.18
C ASN A 22 -10.83 -8.00 -1.45
N ASN A 23 -10.49 -8.74 -0.40
CA ASN A 23 -10.23 -10.16 -0.41
C ASN A 23 -9.12 -10.55 -1.40
N ILE A 24 -8.03 -9.76 -1.42
CA ILE A 24 -6.87 -10.08 -2.23
C ILE A 24 -6.20 -11.35 -1.71
N ILE A 25 -6.04 -12.33 -2.60
CA ILE A 25 -5.48 -13.64 -2.31
C ILE A 25 -4.50 -13.98 -3.40
N ILE A 26 -3.28 -14.36 -3.00
CA ILE A 26 -2.30 -15.02 -3.84
C ILE A 26 -2.14 -16.47 -3.36
N SER A 27 -2.17 -17.43 -4.28
CA SER A 27 -2.14 -18.86 -3.95
C SER A 27 -1.48 -19.67 -5.06
N ASN A 28 -1.35 -20.99 -4.83
CA ASN A 28 -0.86 -21.95 -5.81
C ASN A 28 0.50 -21.56 -6.44
N ILE A 29 1.38 -20.97 -5.63
CA ILE A 29 2.70 -20.51 -6.07
C ILE A 29 3.58 -21.73 -6.35
N THR A 30 4.12 -21.82 -7.56
CA THR A 30 5.05 -22.87 -7.97
C THR A 30 6.08 -22.32 -8.95
N SER A 31 7.27 -22.90 -8.97
CA SER A 31 8.30 -22.57 -9.97
C SER A 31 8.03 -23.33 -11.27
N VAL A 32 8.13 -22.64 -12.40
CA VAL A 32 8.07 -23.23 -13.74
C VAL A 32 9.36 -22.87 -14.47
N THR A 33 10.03 -23.87 -15.03
CA THR A 33 11.28 -23.67 -15.79
C THR A 33 11.02 -23.72 -17.29
N GLY A 34 11.72 -22.86 -18.02
CA GLY A 34 11.80 -22.87 -19.48
C GLY A 34 13.25 -22.95 -19.94
N SER A 35 13.48 -22.93 -21.25
CA SER A 35 14.84 -22.94 -21.80
C SER A 35 15.58 -21.66 -21.42
N GLY A 36 16.45 -21.74 -20.40
CA GLY A 36 17.29 -20.63 -19.94
C GLY A 36 16.65 -19.63 -18.98
N PHE A 37 15.42 -19.87 -18.49
CA PHE A 37 14.74 -18.97 -17.55
C PHE A 37 13.89 -19.71 -16.51
N VAL A 38 13.59 -19.01 -15.41
CA VAL A 38 12.69 -19.47 -14.35
C VAL A 38 11.54 -18.47 -14.21
N GLN A 39 10.33 -18.99 -14.03
CA GLN A 39 9.14 -18.22 -13.71
C GLN A 39 8.58 -18.69 -12.37
N LEU A 40 7.90 -17.78 -11.65
CA LEU A 40 6.89 -18.17 -10.68
C LEU A 40 5.52 -18.14 -11.32
N GLN A 41 4.82 -19.26 -11.24
CA GLN A 41 3.41 -19.38 -11.57
C GLN A 41 2.59 -19.28 -10.29
N PHE A 42 1.50 -18.51 -10.30
CA PHE A 42 0.59 -18.37 -9.16
C PHE A 42 -0.82 -18.01 -9.60
N ASP A 43 -1.78 -18.18 -8.70
CA ASP A 43 -3.14 -17.69 -8.85
C ASP A 43 -3.32 -16.40 -8.03
N LEU A 44 -4.12 -15.48 -8.55
CA LEU A 44 -4.37 -14.17 -7.94
C LEU A 44 -5.85 -13.80 -8.08
N SER A 45 -6.49 -13.45 -6.97
CA SER A 45 -7.86 -12.95 -6.98
C SER A 45 -8.05 -11.77 -6.06
N TRP A 46 -8.93 -10.85 -6.44
CA TRP A 46 -9.44 -9.80 -5.56
C TRP A 46 -10.77 -9.25 -6.08
N GLU A 47 -11.57 -8.69 -5.20
CA GLU A 47 -12.91 -8.18 -5.45
C GLU A 47 -12.88 -6.69 -5.84
N ASN A 48 -13.98 -6.18 -6.40
CA ASN A 48 -14.17 -4.75 -6.68
C ASN A 48 -13.07 -4.08 -7.52
N SER A 49 -12.52 -4.81 -8.50
CA SER A 49 -11.56 -4.25 -9.43
C SER A 49 -12.25 -3.41 -10.50
N TRP A 50 -11.59 -2.35 -10.98
CA TRP A 50 -12.06 -1.54 -12.11
C TRP A 50 -10.90 -1.03 -12.97
N ARG A 51 -11.21 -0.76 -14.23
CA ARG A 51 -10.43 0.11 -15.11
C ARG A 51 -11.37 1.06 -15.84
N SER A 52 -11.11 2.35 -15.68
CA SER A 52 -11.78 3.43 -16.41
C SER A 52 -10.81 4.10 -17.39
N SER A 53 -11.26 5.15 -18.07
CA SER A 53 -10.41 6.03 -18.88
C SER A 53 -9.55 6.98 -18.03
N ILE A 54 -9.85 7.14 -16.74
CA ILE A 54 -9.20 8.10 -15.84
C ILE A 54 -8.15 7.39 -15.00
N ASN A 55 -8.60 6.40 -14.23
CA ASN A 55 -7.78 5.62 -13.32
C ASN A 55 -8.18 4.15 -13.32
N TYR A 56 -7.38 3.34 -12.64
CA TYR A 56 -7.66 1.92 -12.49
C TYR A 56 -7.07 1.32 -11.23
N ASP A 57 -7.63 0.19 -10.89
CA ASP A 57 -7.18 -0.68 -9.83
C ASP A 57 -6.11 -1.67 -10.33
N ALA A 58 -5.21 -2.02 -9.42
CA ALA A 58 -4.12 -2.95 -9.62
C ALA A 58 -3.83 -3.76 -8.34
N ALA A 59 -3.04 -4.82 -8.49
CA ALA A 59 -2.46 -5.56 -7.39
C ALA A 59 -0.93 -5.46 -7.48
N TRP A 60 -0.28 -5.00 -6.43
CA TRP A 60 1.17 -5.12 -6.29
C TRP A 60 1.52 -6.50 -5.74
N VAL A 61 2.23 -7.31 -6.51
CA VAL A 61 2.71 -8.63 -6.10
C VAL A 61 4.23 -8.63 -5.97
N PHE A 62 4.74 -9.25 -4.91
CA PHE A 62 6.17 -9.46 -4.72
C PHE A 62 6.44 -10.77 -3.98
N PHE A 63 7.67 -11.26 -4.09
CA PHE A 63 8.03 -12.59 -3.63
C PHE A 63 9.28 -12.57 -2.76
N LYS A 64 9.30 -13.47 -1.79
CA LYS A 64 10.47 -13.78 -0.99
C LYS A 64 10.78 -15.26 -1.08
N PHE A 65 12.06 -15.59 -0.98
CA PHE A 65 12.52 -16.97 -0.86
C PHE A 65 13.32 -17.14 0.43
N LYS A 66 13.24 -18.32 1.02
CA LYS A 66 14.07 -18.70 2.16
C LYS A 66 15.33 -19.38 1.63
N ASP A 67 16.47 -18.72 1.82
CA ASP A 67 17.77 -19.18 1.35
C ASP A 67 18.26 -20.41 2.16
N LEU A 68 19.34 -21.05 1.70
CA LEU A 68 19.91 -22.26 2.31
C LEU A 68 20.39 -22.03 3.77
N ASP A 69 20.73 -20.78 4.10
CA ASP A 69 21.08 -20.36 5.47
C ASP A 69 19.86 -20.17 6.39
N GLY A 70 18.64 -20.36 5.85
CA GLY A 70 17.37 -20.18 6.55
C GLY A 70 16.85 -18.74 6.56
N THR A 71 17.55 -17.79 5.95
CA THR A 71 17.20 -16.38 5.89
C THR A 71 16.24 -16.09 4.75
N TRP A 72 15.19 -15.31 5.01
CA TRP A 72 14.30 -14.81 3.97
C TRP A 72 14.97 -13.65 3.20
N ARG A 73 15.01 -13.77 1.88
CA ARG A 73 15.54 -12.77 0.94
C ARG A 73 14.48 -12.37 -0.07
N HIS A 74 14.62 -11.18 -0.64
CA HIS A 74 13.74 -10.72 -1.71
C HIS A 74 14.06 -11.48 -3.01
N LEU A 75 13.03 -11.93 -3.72
CA LEU A 75 13.17 -12.58 -5.02
C LEU A 75 12.92 -11.56 -6.13
N ASN A 76 13.99 -11.03 -6.71
CA ASN A 76 13.89 -10.06 -7.79
C ASN A 76 13.26 -10.68 -9.04
N LEU A 77 12.34 -9.94 -9.64
CA LEU A 77 11.77 -10.26 -10.95
C LEU A 77 12.79 -9.94 -12.06
N THR A 78 12.50 -10.36 -13.28
CA THR A 78 13.38 -10.08 -14.45
C THR A 78 12.75 -9.14 -15.47
N ASN A 79 11.45 -8.83 -15.33
CA ASN A 79 10.65 -8.15 -16.35
C ASN A 79 10.68 -8.86 -17.73
N ALA A 80 11.02 -10.15 -17.76
CA ALA A 80 11.09 -10.96 -18.96
C ALA A 80 10.27 -12.24 -18.77
N ASN A 81 9.73 -12.77 -19.87
CA ASN A 81 8.94 -14.00 -19.84
C ASN A 81 7.75 -13.90 -18.86
N ASN A 82 7.07 -12.76 -18.77
CA ASN A 82 5.82 -12.67 -18.01
C ASN A 82 4.67 -13.24 -18.86
N ALA A 83 3.70 -13.91 -18.24
CA ALA A 83 2.50 -14.39 -18.91
C ALA A 83 1.26 -14.19 -18.04
N ILE A 84 0.18 -13.72 -18.65
CA ILE A 84 -1.08 -13.45 -17.97
C ILE A 84 -2.24 -13.62 -18.95
N SER A 85 -3.42 -13.95 -18.45
CA SER A 85 -4.64 -14.07 -19.25
C SER A 85 -4.98 -12.77 -19.99
N ALA A 86 -5.61 -12.91 -21.15
CA ALA A 86 -6.09 -11.76 -21.93
C ALA A 86 -7.02 -10.85 -21.11
N GLY A 87 -6.98 -9.55 -21.38
CA GLY A 87 -7.70 -8.53 -20.59
C GLY A 87 -6.92 -8.01 -19.38
N PHE A 88 -5.71 -8.51 -19.14
CA PHE A 88 -4.84 -8.10 -18.04
C PHE A 88 -3.41 -7.81 -18.52
N ALA A 89 -2.66 -7.07 -17.71
CA ALA A 89 -1.27 -6.75 -17.93
C ALA A 89 -0.46 -6.84 -16.64
N ILE A 90 0.85 -7.02 -16.82
CA ILE A 90 1.86 -7.01 -15.77
C ILE A 90 2.83 -5.86 -16.09
N SER A 91 3.11 -5.01 -15.11
CA SER A 91 4.15 -3.99 -15.19
C SER A 91 5.16 -4.20 -14.07
N VAL A 92 6.42 -4.41 -14.42
CA VAL A 92 7.53 -4.56 -13.46
C VAL A 92 8.33 -3.26 -13.45
N PRO A 93 8.41 -2.53 -12.33
CA PRO A 93 9.25 -1.34 -12.22
C PRO A 93 10.74 -1.68 -12.37
N GLY A 94 11.55 -0.67 -12.69
CA GLY A 94 12.98 -0.85 -12.98
C GLY A 94 13.84 -1.34 -11.81
N ASP A 95 13.33 -1.29 -10.58
CA ASP A 95 13.97 -1.86 -9.40
C ASP A 95 13.74 -3.38 -9.26
N LEU A 96 12.84 -3.94 -10.08
CA LEU A 96 12.53 -5.36 -10.17
C LEU A 96 11.99 -5.99 -8.87
N THR A 97 11.47 -5.18 -7.94
CA THR A 97 11.08 -5.63 -6.58
C THR A 97 9.66 -6.21 -6.50
N GLY A 98 8.97 -6.31 -7.63
CA GLY A 98 7.61 -6.82 -7.69
C GLY A 98 6.96 -6.44 -9.02
N ALA A 99 5.65 -6.63 -9.12
CA ALA A 99 4.91 -6.29 -10.31
C ALA A 99 3.52 -5.73 -9.97
N MET A 100 3.07 -4.76 -10.75
CA MET A 100 1.68 -4.36 -10.81
C MET A 100 0.93 -5.28 -11.77
N VAL A 101 -0.14 -5.91 -11.29
CA VAL A 101 -1.08 -6.72 -12.07
C VAL A 101 -2.41 -5.96 -12.16
N PHE A 102 -2.91 -5.70 -13.37
CA PHE A 102 -4.11 -4.88 -13.55
C PHE A 102 -4.89 -5.27 -14.80
N ARG A 103 -6.19 -4.92 -14.83
CA ARG A 103 -7.02 -5.00 -16.03
C ARG A 103 -6.42 -4.09 -17.10
N ASN A 104 -6.26 -4.57 -18.33
CA ASN A 104 -5.79 -3.75 -19.46
C ASN A 104 -6.91 -3.29 -20.40
N THR A 105 -8.15 -3.73 -20.13
CA THR A 105 -9.37 -3.28 -20.82
C THR A 105 -10.35 -2.62 -19.86
N LEU A 106 -11.16 -1.68 -20.36
CA LEU A 106 -12.21 -1.02 -19.59
C LEU A 106 -13.23 -2.05 -19.10
N SER A 107 -13.24 -2.30 -17.79
CA SER A 107 -14.09 -3.31 -17.17
C SER A 107 -14.06 -3.17 -15.66
N SER A 108 -15.03 -3.78 -15.00
CA SER A 108 -15.07 -3.87 -13.54
C SER A 108 -15.54 -5.25 -13.08
N GLY A 109 -15.38 -5.51 -11.79
CA GLY A 109 -15.79 -6.74 -11.12
C GLY A 109 -14.61 -7.52 -10.55
N THR A 110 -14.92 -8.66 -9.95
CA THR A 110 -13.94 -9.56 -9.35
C THR A 110 -12.92 -10.02 -10.37
N VAL A 111 -11.65 -10.01 -9.96
CA VAL A 111 -10.56 -10.61 -10.71
C VAL A 111 -10.29 -11.99 -10.15
N THR A 112 -10.21 -12.98 -11.04
CA THR A 112 -9.76 -14.34 -10.75
C THR A 112 -8.80 -14.74 -11.87
N LEU A 113 -7.52 -14.74 -11.58
CA LEU A 113 -6.45 -15.12 -12.50
C LEU A 113 -5.85 -16.44 -12.05
N THR A 114 -5.80 -17.40 -12.95
CA THR A 114 -5.10 -18.66 -12.72
C THR A 114 -3.84 -18.73 -13.58
N GLY A 115 -2.77 -19.27 -13.01
CA GLY A 115 -1.52 -19.51 -13.74
C GLY A 115 -0.82 -18.24 -14.24
N VAL A 116 -0.91 -17.12 -13.52
CA VAL A 116 -0.11 -15.91 -13.78
C VAL A 116 1.36 -16.27 -13.65
N LYS A 117 2.20 -15.86 -14.60
CA LYS A 117 3.64 -16.12 -14.59
C LYS A 117 4.44 -14.82 -14.56
N VAL A 118 5.39 -14.73 -13.65
CA VAL A 118 6.41 -13.68 -13.63
C VAL A 118 7.79 -14.29 -13.74
N GLY A 119 8.63 -13.73 -14.60
CA GLY A 119 10.04 -14.12 -14.66
C GLY A 119 10.78 -13.71 -13.40
N VAL A 120 11.61 -14.61 -12.87
CA VAL A 120 12.38 -14.40 -11.65
C VAL A 120 13.85 -14.73 -11.86
N THR A 121 14.70 -14.17 -10.99
CA THR A 121 16.12 -14.49 -10.98
C THR A 121 16.32 -16.00 -10.82
N ASN A 122 17.18 -16.61 -11.64
CA ASN A 122 17.49 -18.03 -11.56
C ASN A 122 18.41 -18.28 -10.35
N LEU A 123 17.90 -18.97 -9.34
CA LEU A 123 18.63 -19.30 -8.12
C LEU A 123 18.99 -20.79 -8.11
N PRO A 124 20.24 -21.18 -7.77
CA PRO A 124 20.63 -22.58 -7.71
C PRO A 124 20.04 -23.26 -6.47
N GLY A 125 19.30 -24.36 -6.66
CA GLY A 125 18.79 -25.19 -5.56
C GLY A 125 17.26 -25.15 -5.43
N SER A 126 16.76 -25.58 -4.27
CA SER A 126 15.34 -25.61 -3.92
C SER A 126 15.09 -24.68 -2.73
N PHE A 127 14.06 -23.84 -2.83
CA PHE A 127 13.78 -22.80 -1.84
C PHE A 127 12.30 -22.77 -1.48
N ASP A 128 11.99 -22.43 -0.23
CA ASP A 128 10.64 -22.07 0.16
C ASP A 128 10.31 -20.69 -0.37
N ILE A 129 9.15 -20.52 -0.98
CA ILE A 129 8.71 -19.24 -1.56
C ILE A 129 7.47 -18.74 -0.85
N LYS A 130 7.44 -17.43 -0.58
CA LYS A 130 6.27 -16.73 -0.07
C LYS A 130 5.93 -15.56 -0.98
N GLY A 131 4.70 -15.55 -1.49
CA GLY A 131 4.14 -14.45 -2.25
C GLY A 131 3.33 -13.51 -1.37
N PHE A 132 3.37 -12.23 -1.71
CA PHE A 132 2.60 -11.18 -1.08
C PHE A 132 1.85 -10.40 -2.15
N ALA A 133 0.66 -9.93 -1.81
CA ALA A 133 -0.18 -9.13 -2.70
C ALA A 133 -0.83 -7.99 -1.92
N LEU A 134 -0.82 -6.79 -2.50
CA LEU A 134 -1.47 -5.59 -1.96
C LEU A 134 -2.36 -4.97 -3.03
N GLU A 135 -3.56 -4.54 -2.67
CA GLU A 135 -4.42 -3.81 -3.59
C GLU A 135 -3.97 -2.35 -3.72
N MET A 136 -3.85 -1.90 -4.97
CA MET A 136 -3.33 -0.59 -5.33
C MET A 136 -4.29 0.13 -6.27
N VAL A 137 -4.30 1.45 -6.26
CA VAL A 137 -4.95 2.27 -7.28
C VAL A 137 -3.89 3.09 -7.99
N GLN A 138 -3.92 3.07 -9.31
CA GLN A 138 -3.14 3.98 -10.13
C GLN A 138 -3.79 5.36 -10.08
N MET A 139 -3.02 6.38 -9.71
CA MET A 139 -3.45 7.77 -9.72
C MET A 139 -3.12 8.41 -11.08
N PRO A 140 -4.05 9.16 -11.69
CA PRO A 140 -3.79 9.84 -12.96
C PRO A 140 -2.58 10.78 -12.85
N ALA A 141 -1.70 10.76 -13.86
CA ALA A 141 -0.40 11.43 -13.78
C ALA A 141 -0.47 12.96 -13.82
N THR A 142 -1.50 13.55 -14.42
CA THR A 142 -1.55 14.99 -14.74
C THR A 142 -2.75 15.71 -14.12
N ASP A 143 -3.41 15.10 -13.15
CA ASP A 143 -4.60 15.72 -12.55
C ASP A 143 -4.17 16.81 -11.58
N GLN A 144 -4.70 18.01 -11.79
CA GLN A 144 -4.47 19.13 -10.88
C GLN A 144 -5.29 18.91 -9.61
N TYR A 145 -4.73 19.27 -8.47
CA TYR A 145 -5.44 19.13 -7.20
C TYR A 145 -5.07 20.25 -6.25
N TYR A 146 -5.95 20.50 -5.29
CA TYR A 146 -5.75 21.52 -4.27
C TYR A 146 -5.24 20.88 -2.98
N LEU A 147 -4.23 21.51 -2.39
CA LEU A 147 -3.83 21.28 -1.01
C LEU A 147 -4.45 22.36 -0.13
N GLY A 148 -4.85 21.98 1.09
CA GLY A 148 -5.53 22.89 2.01
C GLY A 148 -7.03 23.03 1.72
N ASP A 149 -7.72 23.64 2.67
CA ASP A 149 -9.18 23.85 2.66
C ASP A 149 -9.58 25.32 2.46
N GLY A 150 -8.62 26.24 2.45
CA GLY A 150 -8.87 27.68 2.36
C GLY A 150 -9.41 28.29 3.65
N GLU A 151 -9.29 27.60 4.79
CA GLU A 151 -9.62 28.18 6.08
C GLU A 151 -8.40 28.95 6.63
N THR A 152 -8.63 30.14 7.16
CA THR A 152 -7.56 30.98 7.71
C THR A 152 -6.83 30.27 8.85
N GLY A 153 -5.50 30.14 8.75
CA GLY A 153 -4.68 29.48 9.77
C GLY A 153 -4.58 27.97 9.63
N THR A 154 -5.06 27.39 8.53
CA THR A 154 -4.74 26.00 8.16
C THR A 154 -3.43 25.94 7.37
N TYR A 155 -2.85 24.75 7.30
CA TYR A 155 -1.62 24.48 6.56
C TYR A 155 -1.96 24.15 5.10
N TYR A 156 -1.05 24.50 4.19
CA TYR A 156 -1.12 24.36 2.72
C TYR A 156 -1.97 25.41 1.99
N GLU A 157 -1.65 26.68 2.18
CA GLU A 157 -2.29 27.80 1.46
C GLU A 157 -1.38 28.39 0.36
N ASN A 158 -1.94 29.23 -0.51
CA ASN A 158 -1.19 29.99 -1.52
C ASN A 158 -0.55 31.26 -0.91
N GLY A 159 0.70 31.16 -0.49
CA GLY A 159 1.39 32.23 0.21
C GLY A 159 0.75 32.51 1.58
N VAL A 160 0.17 33.70 1.78
CA VAL A 160 -0.62 34.03 2.98
C VAL A 160 -1.94 34.65 2.53
N SER A 161 -2.74 33.84 1.85
CA SER A 161 -3.97 34.31 1.19
C SER A 161 -5.24 33.72 1.78
N GLY A 162 -5.17 32.71 2.64
CA GLY A 162 -6.33 31.93 3.06
C GLY A 162 -7.00 31.17 1.91
N LEU A 163 -6.27 30.88 0.83
CA LEU A 163 -6.79 30.10 -0.30
C LEU A 163 -6.00 28.80 -0.41
N PRO A 164 -6.64 27.68 -0.79
CA PRO A 164 -5.93 26.43 -0.98
C PRO A 164 -4.87 26.56 -2.09
N PHE A 165 -3.77 25.84 -1.95
CA PHE A 165 -2.69 25.83 -2.91
C PHE A 165 -3.00 24.89 -4.08
N LEU A 166 -3.01 25.40 -5.32
CA LEU A 166 -3.18 24.57 -6.52
C LEU A 166 -1.86 23.89 -6.90
N VAL A 167 -1.82 22.56 -6.84
CA VAL A 167 -0.73 21.78 -7.41
C VAL A 167 -1.00 21.55 -8.90
N ALA A 168 -0.21 22.23 -9.72
CA ALA A 168 -0.29 22.19 -11.18
C ALA A 168 1.06 21.99 -11.87
N SER A 169 2.10 21.62 -11.12
CA SER A 169 3.44 21.32 -11.66
C SER A 169 4.14 20.25 -10.84
N SER A 170 5.17 19.62 -11.41
CA SER A 170 5.99 18.60 -10.73
C SER A 170 7.01 19.18 -9.73
N THR A 171 7.03 20.51 -9.59
CA THR A 171 7.90 21.23 -8.65
C THR A 171 7.06 22.06 -7.70
N LEU A 172 7.19 21.80 -6.40
CA LEU A 172 6.51 22.56 -5.36
C LEU A 172 7.55 23.43 -4.64
N THR A 173 7.29 24.73 -4.56
CA THR A 173 8.06 25.64 -3.72
C THR A 173 7.27 25.94 -2.47
N MET A 174 7.85 25.67 -1.31
CA MET A 174 7.29 25.99 -0.01
C MET A 174 7.64 27.43 0.37
N GLY A 175 6.69 28.17 0.93
CA GLY A 175 6.93 29.50 1.48
C GLY A 175 5.70 30.42 1.47
N VAL A 176 5.89 31.63 1.99
CA VAL A 176 4.82 32.60 2.28
C VAL A 176 4.50 33.57 1.13
N LEU A 177 5.26 33.52 0.03
CA LEU A 177 5.01 34.36 -1.14
C LEU A 177 3.86 33.78 -1.98
N ALA A 178 3.10 34.66 -2.65
CA ALA A 178 2.10 34.23 -3.62
C ALA A 178 2.73 33.35 -4.71
N GLY A 179 2.10 32.21 -4.99
CA GLY A 179 2.61 31.17 -5.88
C GLY A 179 3.38 30.06 -5.18
N ASN A 180 3.66 30.18 -3.87
CA ASN A 180 4.29 29.13 -3.06
C ASN A 180 3.27 28.46 -2.14
N CYS A 181 3.51 27.20 -1.80
CA CYS A 181 2.70 26.45 -0.85
C CYS A 181 3.17 26.77 0.57
N ASN A 182 2.32 27.39 1.39
CA ASN A 182 2.64 27.69 2.77
C ASN A 182 2.06 26.59 3.69
N ASP A 183 2.94 25.79 4.29
CA ASP A 183 2.59 24.78 5.30
C ASP A 183 2.87 25.25 6.73
N GLY A 184 3.27 26.51 6.93
CA GLY A 184 3.62 27.08 8.23
C GLY A 184 4.88 26.50 8.88
N ILE A 185 5.62 25.63 8.20
CA ILE A 185 6.78 24.90 8.75
C ILE A 185 8.03 25.12 7.90
N GLN A 186 7.94 24.88 6.59
CA GLN A 186 9.08 24.83 5.69
C GLN A 186 9.13 26.03 4.74
N ASN A 187 10.34 26.35 4.29
CA ASN A 187 10.59 27.30 3.23
C ASN A 187 11.63 26.70 2.26
N GLY A 188 11.43 26.86 0.96
CA GLY A 188 12.31 26.33 -0.09
C GLY A 188 11.64 25.30 -1.00
N ALA A 189 12.38 24.78 -1.96
CA ALA A 189 11.85 23.80 -2.91
C ALA A 189 11.91 22.37 -2.36
N LEU A 190 10.91 21.55 -2.69
CA LEU A 190 11.01 20.10 -2.48
C LEU A 190 12.21 19.54 -3.27
N ALA A 191 12.82 18.49 -2.73
CA ALA A 191 13.95 17.82 -3.38
C ALA A 191 13.58 17.34 -4.80
N THR A 192 14.54 17.40 -5.72
CA THR A 192 14.35 16.90 -7.08
C THR A 192 13.92 15.44 -7.06
N GLY A 193 12.81 15.13 -7.75
CA GLY A 193 12.24 13.78 -7.81
C GLY A 193 11.27 13.44 -6.67
N PHE A 194 10.97 14.37 -5.77
CA PHE A 194 9.91 14.16 -4.78
C PHE A 194 8.55 13.92 -5.47
N PRO A 195 7.81 12.86 -5.12
CA PRO A 195 6.57 12.51 -5.81
C PRO A 195 5.44 13.42 -5.33
N VAL A 196 5.25 14.55 -6.01
CA VAL A 196 4.14 15.48 -5.73
C VAL A 196 2.81 15.03 -6.34
N GLY A 197 2.67 13.81 -6.87
CA GLY A 197 1.42 13.29 -7.45
C GLY A 197 0.96 13.97 -8.75
N TYR A 198 1.40 15.19 -9.03
CA TYR A 198 1.35 15.84 -10.33
C TYR A 198 2.68 15.56 -11.03
N ASN A 199 2.67 14.65 -12.00
CA ASN A 199 3.91 14.20 -12.60
C ASN A 199 3.79 14.08 -14.13
N ALA A 200 4.57 14.90 -14.83
CA ALA A 200 4.82 14.69 -16.26
C ALA A 200 5.52 13.34 -16.57
N SER A 201 6.13 12.71 -15.55
CA SER A 201 6.97 11.51 -15.67
C SER A 201 6.25 10.19 -15.33
N GLY A 202 4.92 10.22 -15.12
CA GLY A 202 4.10 9.02 -15.01
C GLY A 202 3.26 8.90 -13.73
N SER A 203 2.36 7.92 -13.73
CA SER A 203 1.40 7.67 -12.66
C SER A 203 2.06 7.12 -11.40
N ILE A 204 1.52 7.50 -10.23
CA ILE A 204 1.85 6.87 -8.95
C ILE A 204 0.79 5.83 -8.58
N TYR A 205 1.15 4.88 -7.72
CA TYR A 205 0.21 3.92 -7.13
C TYR A 205 0.08 4.16 -5.64
N MET A 206 -1.14 4.11 -5.13
CA MET A 206 -1.43 4.16 -3.69
C MET A 206 -2.13 2.88 -3.24
N MET A 207 -1.88 2.43 -2.01
CA MET A 207 -2.62 1.32 -1.44
C MET A 207 -4.10 1.71 -1.29
N LYS A 208 -5.02 0.83 -1.66
CA LYS A 208 -6.46 1.05 -1.46
C LYS A 208 -6.86 1.08 0.00
N HIS A 209 -6.19 0.23 0.78
CA HIS A 209 -6.51 -0.04 2.17
C HIS A 209 -5.22 0.00 2.98
N GLU A 210 -5.37 0.24 4.27
CA GLU A 210 -4.30 -0.01 5.22
C GLU A 210 -3.93 -1.50 5.21
N VAL A 211 -2.64 -1.79 5.40
CA VAL A 211 -2.17 -3.18 5.48
C VAL A 211 -2.75 -3.84 6.73
N SER A 212 -3.38 -5.01 6.57
CA SER A 212 -3.91 -5.74 7.72
C SER A 212 -2.79 -6.20 8.66
N GLN A 213 -3.10 -6.28 9.96
CA GLN A 213 -2.15 -6.77 10.96
C GLN A 213 -1.63 -8.18 10.64
N ALA A 214 -2.48 -9.04 10.08
CA ALA A 214 -2.10 -10.39 9.66
C ALA A 214 -1.11 -10.36 8.48
N ALA A 215 -1.38 -9.56 7.46
CA ALA A 215 -0.47 -9.40 6.31
C ALA A 215 0.87 -8.81 6.74
N TYR A 216 0.86 -7.83 7.63
CA TYR A 216 2.08 -7.22 8.14
C TYR A 216 2.90 -8.20 8.99
N ARG A 217 2.26 -8.96 9.90
CA ARG A 217 2.90 -10.06 10.64
C ARG A 217 3.57 -11.06 9.70
N ASP A 218 2.88 -11.46 8.65
CA ASP A 218 3.40 -12.45 7.71
C ASP A 218 4.61 -11.93 6.92
N PHE A 219 4.65 -10.62 6.66
CA PHE A 219 5.80 -9.92 6.09
C PHE A 219 6.96 -9.83 7.09
N LEU A 220 6.70 -9.47 8.36
CA LEU A 220 7.71 -9.41 9.42
C LEU A 220 8.39 -10.76 9.64
N ASN A 221 7.63 -11.85 9.58
CA ASN A 221 8.15 -13.23 9.66
C ASN A 221 9.09 -13.60 8.50
N CYS A 222 9.22 -12.73 7.48
CA CYS A 222 10.12 -12.88 6.35
C CYS A 222 11.21 -11.78 6.35
N LEU A 223 11.57 -11.27 7.52
CA LEU A 223 12.64 -10.30 7.72
C LEU A 223 13.67 -10.84 8.72
N THR A 224 14.91 -10.40 8.56
CA THR A 224 15.95 -10.58 9.59
C THR A 224 15.58 -9.84 10.87
N TYR A 225 16.18 -10.24 11.99
CA TYR A 225 15.93 -9.60 13.28
C TYR A 225 16.19 -8.08 13.25
N ASP A 226 17.31 -7.65 12.65
CA ASP A 226 17.66 -6.24 12.51
C ASP A 226 16.62 -5.47 11.67
N GLN A 227 16.14 -6.08 10.58
CA GLN A 227 15.09 -5.49 9.75
C GLN A 227 13.74 -5.40 10.49
N GLN A 228 13.43 -6.34 11.38
CA GLN A 228 12.22 -6.28 12.21
C GLN A 228 12.29 -5.14 13.22
N ILE A 229 13.44 -4.92 13.88
CA ILE A 229 13.63 -3.80 14.83
C ILE A 229 13.32 -2.45 14.18
N THR A 230 13.74 -2.24 12.93
CA THR A 230 13.45 -0.99 12.21
C THR A 230 11.97 -0.78 11.85
N ARG A 231 11.13 -1.79 12.11
CA ARG A 231 9.71 -1.85 11.71
C ARG A 231 8.76 -2.14 12.88
N THR A 232 9.27 -2.26 14.09
CA THR A 232 8.48 -2.48 15.30
C THR A 232 8.85 -1.45 16.36
N ALA A 233 7.87 -1.03 17.16
CA ALA A 233 8.09 -0.11 18.28
C ALA A 233 8.85 -0.80 19.42
N ALA A 234 8.59 -2.10 19.63
CA ALA A 234 9.31 -2.95 20.57
C ALA A 234 10.15 -3.98 19.82
N ALA A 235 11.33 -4.32 20.34
CA ALA A 235 12.21 -5.30 19.71
C ALA A 235 11.56 -6.71 19.70
N PRO A 236 11.81 -7.56 18.69
CA PRO A 236 11.17 -8.88 18.58
C PRO A 236 11.43 -9.84 19.75
N ASN A 237 12.49 -9.62 20.53
CA ASN A 237 12.84 -10.38 21.73
C ASN A 237 12.24 -9.80 23.03
N SER A 238 11.31 -8.84 22.93
CA SER A 238 10.59 -8.31 24.10
C SER A 238 9.71 -9.40 24.75
N ALA A 239 9.39 -9.22 26.03
CA ALA A 239 8.56 -10.17 26.77
C ALA A 239 7.21 -10.42 26.06
N ALA A 240 6.72 -11.66 26.12
CA ALA A 240 5.43 -12.03 25.56
C ALA A 240 4.31 -11.11 26.09
N GLY A 241 3.43 -10.65 25.20
CA GLY A 241 2.38 -9.67 25.52
C GLY A 241 2.78 -8.20 25.34
N THR A 242 4.05 -7.93 25.00
CA THR A 242 4.46 -6.58 24.59
C THR A 242 3.89 -6.23 23.21
N LEU A 243 3.33 -5.02 23.08
CA LEU A 243 2.82 -4.52 21.80
C LEU A 243 3.96 -4.32 20.80
N ALA A 244 3.86 -4.95 19.63
CA ALA A 244 4.90 -4.87 18.60
C ALA A 244 4.92 -3.51 17.87
N ILE A 245 3.76 -2.88 17.63
CA ILE A 245 3.63 -1.66 16.79
C ILE A 245 3.05 -0.47 17.57
N GLY A 246 2.43 -0.71 18.73
CA GLY A 246 1.89 0.34 19.60
C GLY A 246 2.84 0.68 20.73
N LEU A 247 3.03 1.97 21.00
CA LEU A 247 3.57 2.41 22.29
C LEU A 247 2.51 2.12 23.37
N ILE A 248 2.96 1.79 24.60
CA ILE A 248 2.10 1.96 25.78
C ILE A 248 1.90 3.47 25.93
N ALA A 249 0.99 4.04 25.16
CA ALA A 249 0.52 5.39 25.42
C ALA A 249 -0.18 5.31 26.78
N LYS A 250 0.43 5.92 27.80
CA LYS A 250 -0.37 6.54 28.86
C LYS A 250 -1.26 7.54 28.12
N GLU A 251 -2.48 7.14 27.77
CA GLU A 251 -3.47 8.05 27.23
C GLU A 251 -3.51 9.25 28.17
N LYS A 252 -3.02 10.41 27.70
CA LYS A 252 -3.61 11.66 28.15
C LYS A 252 -5.05 11.56 27.71
N ARG A 253 -5.92 11.08 28.61
CA ARG A 253 -7.37 11.17 28.44
C ARG A 253 -7.68 12.64 28.20
N TYR A 254 -7.87 13.02 26.94
CA TYR A 254 -8.53 14.27 26.63
C TYR A 254 -9.90 14.17 27.29
N LYS A 255 -10.16 15.10 28.21
CA LYS A 255 -11.40 15.15 28.98
C LYS A 255 -12.57 15.08 28.00
N ASN A 256 -13.46 14.12 28.25
CA ASN A 256 -14.73 13.90 27.61
C ASN A 256 -15.36 15.20 27.07
N PHE A 257 -15.59 15.27 25.76
CA PHE A 257 -16.57 16.18 25.18
C PHE A 257 -17.94 15.79 25.76
N HIS A 258 -18.44 16.60 26.69
CA HIS A 258 -19.84 16.56 27.12
C HIS A 258 -20.64 17.40 26.11
N PHE A 259 -21.42 16.76 25.26
CA PHE A 259 -22.56 17.45 24.65
C PHE A 259 -23.62 17.59 25.76
N ARG A 260 -23.77 18.80 26.30
CA ARG A 260 -25.02 19.21 26.93
C ARG A 260 -25.91 19.73 25.82
N GLY A 261 -26.93 18.96 25.48
CA GLY A 261 -28.10 19.51 24.79
C GLY A 261 -28.93 20.28 25.81
N GLU A 262 -29.25 21.53 25.48
CA GLU A 262 -30.55 22.10 25.84
C GLU A 262 -31.58 21.63 24.82
#